data_AF-H0T4M4-F1
#
_entry.id   AF-H0T4M4-F1
#
_cell.length_a   1.000
_cell.length_b   1.000
_cell.length_c   1.000
_cell.angle_alpha   90.00
_cell.angle_beta   90.00
_cell.angle_gamma   90.00
#
_symmetry.space_group_name_H-M   'P 1'
#
loop_
_entity.id
_entity.type
_entity.pdbx_description
1 polymer ?
#
loop_
_entity_poly.entity_id
_entity_poly.type
_entity_poly.pdbx_seq_one_letter_code
_entity_poly.pdbx_strand_id
1 'polypeptide(L)' 'MIRGRMSRASHEMSHWAEYDYIVINRNVDEAFAEVQSILKAERLKRERRTGLTTFVRELQRQLES' A
#
# COMPACT_ATOMS: atom_id res chain seq x y z
N MET A 1 32.54 -10.28 10.65
CA MET A 1 31.46 -10.41 9.64
C MET A 1 30.18 -9.63 10.03
N ILE A 2 30.29 -8.34 10.46
CA ILE A 2 29.12 -7.49 10.79
C ILE A 2 29.23 -6.12 10.08
N ARG A 3 30.44 -5.56 9.99
CA ARG A 3 30.71 -4.25 9.36
C ARG A 3 30.28 -4.13 7.88
N GLY A 4 30.51 -5.16 7.07
CA GLY A 4 30.18 -5.12 5.63
C GLY A 4 28.67 -5.14 5.31
N ARG A 5 27.85 -5.78 6.16
CA ARG A 5 26.38 -5.79 5.99
C ARG A 5 25.73 -4.49 6.50
N MET A 6 26.26 -3.93 7.59
CA MET A 6 25.81 -2.65 8.14
C MET A 6 26.03 -1.48 7.18
N SER A 7 27.15 -1.47 6.44
CA SER A 7 27.45 -0.38 5.49
C SER A 7 26.50 -0.32 4.29
N ARG A 8 25.96 -1.47 3.81
CA ARG A 8 24.97 -1.49 2.73
C ARG A 8 23.59 -1.06 3.22
N ALA A 9 23.16 -1.60 4.36
CA ALA A 9 21.89 -1.25 4.99
C ALA A 9 21.80 0.27 5.24
N SER A 10 22.89 0.89 5.72
CA SER A 10 22.92 2.33 5.97
C SER A 10 22.82 3.20 4.71
N HIS A 11 23.26 2.72 3.53
CA HIS A 11 23.16 3.48 2.28
C HIS A 11 21.77 3.35 1.64
N GLU A 12 21.16 2.18 1.75
CA GLU A 12 19.76 1.94 1.33
C GLU A 12 18.75 2.66 2.25
N MET A 13 19.07 2.77 3.55
CA MET A 13 18.28 3.54 4.53
C MET A 13 18.37 5.06 4.35
N SER A 14 19.08 5.61 3.37
CA SER A 14 19.18 7.07 3.18
C SER A 14 17.99 7.67 2.42
N HIS A 15 17.25 6.87 1.64
CA HIS A 15 16.15 7.33 0.78
C HIS A 15 14.78 6.85 1.28
N TRP A 16 14.68 6.44 2.55
CA TRP A 16 13.43 5.95 3.13
C TRP A 16 12.27 6.94 3.02
N ALA A 17 12.58 8.25 3.02
CA ALA A 17 11.61 9.32 2.94
C ALA A 17 10.95 9.47 1.56
N GLU A 18 11.48 8.80 0.52
CA GLU A 18 10.92 8.81 -0.84
C GLU A 18 9.81 7.78 -1.03
N TYR A 19 9.64 6.84 -0.10
CA TYR A 19 8.62 5.81 -0.18
C TYR A 19 7.30 6.29 0.43
N ASP A 20 6.19 5.92 -0.22
CA ASP A 20 4.84 6.26 0.26
C ASP A 20 4.48 5.56 1.58
N TYR A 21 5.07 4.38 1.84
CA TYR A 21 4.82 3.60 3.05
C TYR A 21 6.10 2.93 3.54
N ILE A 22 6.21 2.80 4.87
CA ILE A 22 7.34 2.15 5.55
C ILE A 22 6.78 1.15 6.54
N VAL A 23 7.32 -0.07 6.52
CA VAL A 23 6.96 -1.16 7.42
C VAL A 23 8.18 -1.52 8.25
N ILE A 24 8.04 -1.51 9.57
CA ILE A 24 9.12 -1.85 10.49
C ILE A 24 8.96 -3.31 10.93
N ASN A 25 9.81 -4.18 10.40
CA ASN A 25 9.76 -5.61 10.72
C ASN A 25 10.35 -5.92 12.12
N ARG A 26 9.58 -5.66 13.18
CA ARG A 26 9.89 -6.10 14.56
C ARG A 26 9.31 -7.48 14.86
N ASN A 27 8.18 -7.79 14.24
CA ASN A 27 7.50 -9.07 14.27
C ASN A 27 7.03 -9.38 12.83
N VAL A 28 7.28 -10.62 12.38
CA VAL A 28 7.01 -11.02 10.99
C VAL A 28 5.51 -11.03 10.69
N ASP A 29 4.68 -11.51 11.61
CA ASP A 29 3.24 -11.62 11.41
C ASP A 29 2.60 -10.23 11.37
N GLU A 30 3.04 -9.33 12.25
CA GLU A 30 2.58 -7.93 12.28
C GLU A 30 2.99 -7.18 11.00
N ALA A 31 4.27 -7.27 10.61
CA ALA A 31 4.76 -6.63 9.39
C ALA A 31 4.06 -7.18 8.14
N PHE A 32 3.76 -8.48 8.11
CA PHE A 32 2.98 -9.08 7.04
C PHE A 32 1.56 -8.52 6.98
N ALA A 33 0.89 -8.41 8.13
CA ALA A 33 -0.45 -7.82 8.22
C ALA A 33 -0.47 -6.33 7.79
N GLU A 34 0.56 -5.56 8.13
CA GLU A 34 0.74 -4.17 7.69
C GLU A 34 0.86 -4.08 6.16
N VAL A 35 1.74 -4.90 5.56
CA VAL A 35 1.89 -4.95 4.09
C VAL A 35 0.59 -5.37 3.40
N GLN A 36 -0.10 -6.38 3.93
CA GLN A 36 -1.40 -6.80 3.38
C GLN A 36 -2.44 -5.68 3.45
N SER A 37 -2.44 -4.91 4.54
CA SER A 37 -3.36 -3.78 4.73
C SER A 37 -3.10 -2.66 3.72
N ILE A 38 -1.82 -2.33 3.49
CA ILE A 38 -1.42 -1.36 2.45
C ILE A 38 -1.90 -1.83 1.07
N LEU A 39 -1.61 -3.07 0.69
CA LEU A 39 -2.05 -3.62 -0.60
C LEU A 39 -3.57 -3.62 -0.76
N LYS A 40 -4.30 -3.92 0.32
CA LYS A 40 -5.76 -3.87 0.34
C LYS A 40 -6.24 -2.44 0.12
N ALA A 41 -5.71 -1.45 0.84
CA ALA A 41 -6.06 -0.05 0.69
C ALA A 41 -5.79 0.46 -0.74
N GLU A 42 -4.61 0.15 -1.29
CA GLU A 42 -4.24 0.53 -2.66
C GLU A 42 -5.23 -0.03 -3.70
N ARG A 43 -5.69 -1.27 -3.55
CA ARG A 43 -6.70 -1.87 -4.42
C ARG A 43 -8.09 -1.23 -4.30
N LEU A 44 -8.40 -0.60 -3.17
CA LEU A 44 -9.66 0.10 -2.96
C LEU A 44 -9.66 1.51 -3.56
N LYS A 45 -8.50 2.05 -3.95
CA LYS A 45 -8.41 3.38 -4.57
C LYS A 45 -9.30 3.46 -5.80
N ARG A 46 -10.06 4.57 -5.88
CA ARG A 46 -11.02 4.86 -6.96
C ARG A 46 -10.40 4.69 -8.35
N GLU A 47 -9.17 5.14 -8.53
CA GLU A 47 -8.43 5.05 -9.80
C GLU A 47 -8.21 3.61 -10.29
N ARG A 48 -8.15 2.64 -9.38
CA ARG A 48 -7.96 1.21 -9.72
C ARG A 48 -9.27 0.45 -9.90
N ARG A 49 -10.41 1.04 -9.52
CA ARG A 49 -11.74 0.42 -9.66
C ARG A 49 -12.35 0.75 -11.02
N THR A 50 -11.99 -0.04 -12.02
CA THR A 50 -12.60 0.03 -13.35
C THR A 50 -14.11 -0.22 -13.27
N GLY A 51 -14.91 0.50 -14.06
CA GLY A 51 -16.38 0.35 -14.09
C GLY A 51 -17.13 1.00 -12.92
N LEU A 52 -16.45 1.57 -11.92
CA LEU A 52 -17.11 2.22 -10.78
C LEU A 52 -18.00 3.39 -11.21
N THR A 53 -17.56 4.22 -12.16
CA THR A 53 -18.36 5.33 -12.69
C THR A 53 -19.66 4.83 -13.34
N THR A 54 -19.57 3.75 -14.11
CA THR A 54 -20.75 3.13 -14.75
C THR A 54 -21.70 2.55 -13.71
N PHE A 55 -21.17 1.85 -12.71
CA PHE A 55 -21.95 1.29 -11.61
C PHE A 55 -22.70 2.38 -10.82
N VAL A 56 -22.04 3.49 -10.48
CA VAL A 56 -22.68 4.60 -9.74
C VAL A 56 -23.78 5.25 -10.57
N ARG A 57 -23.56 5.47 -11.87
CA ARG A 57 -24.58 6.05 -12.77
C ARG A 57 -25.81 5.17 -12.90
N GLU A 58 -25.63 3.85 -12.99
CA GLU A 58 -26.74 2.92 -13.06
C GLU A 58 -27.55 2.90 -11.76
N LEU A 59 -26.88 2.95 -10.60
CA LEU A 59 -27.55 3.04 -9.30
C LEU A 59 -28.37 4.33 -9.16
N GLN A 60 -27.85 5.47 -9.62
CA GLN A 60 -28.58 6.74 -9.61
C GLN A 60 -29.86 6.66 -10.45
N ARG A 61 -29.77 6.08 -11.65
CA ARG A 61 -30.90 5.90 -12.56
C ARG A 61 -32.02 5.03 -11.95
N GLN A 62 -31.68 4.03 -11.15
CA GLN A 62 -32.64 3.15 -10.48
C GLN A 62 -33.37 3.82 -9.31
N LEU A 63 -32.75 4.81 -8.66
CA LEU A 63 -33.37 5.55 -7.55
C LEU A 63 -34.32 6.66 -8.03
N GLU A 64 -34.17 7.10 -9.27
CA GLU A 64 -34.98 8.16 -9.90
C GLU A 64 -36.22 7.61 -10.64
N SER A 65 -36.43 6.29 -10.68
CA SER A 65 -37.58 5.61 -11.32
C SER A 65 -38.56 5.03 -10.31
#